data_AF-A0A260ZIR0-F1
#
_entry.id   AF-A0A260ZIR0-F1
#
_cell.length_a   1.000
_cell.length_b   1.000
_cell.length_c   1.000
_cell.angle_alpha   90.00
_cell.angle_beta   90.00
_cell.angle_gamma   90.00
#
_symmetry.space_group_name_H-M   'P 1'
#
loop_
_entity.id
_entity.type
_entity.pdbx_description
1 polymer ?
#
loop_
_entity_poly.entity_id
_entity_poly.type
_entity_poly.pdbx_seq_one_letter_code
_entity_poly.pdbx_strand_id
1 'polypeptide(L)'
;MPSNIRESDASCLEMIRSIIRSTADDNSKWVEIFVDFENAQPTNEEREIYNMAEEVLHDCDAVLADVSSYGNGCYIERSQLKNDSDTQALKILMTKLEPFVARTCSYYEHVAKIEKIVPILLWELSSGPLPLEEQLANKQSIAKQFARLIGFVLDFDVVKMKTAQITNDYSYYRRAKHIVYQDFEDQGVPELPQVQMFLCEGNPMLKALCNGVDSYMHTHQSLPINNTTDVFVTIINVCRFMLANEECLARLTDSSKHLCCRVMTGLVILFDHVDQNGAFVSNSSIDMRDVVSTPKSLRHLIEVK
;
A
#
# COMPACT_ATOMS: atom_id res chain seq x y z
N MET A 1 3.78 -30.60 -3.06
CA MET A 1 4.82 -31.54 -2.57
C MET A 1 5.79 -31.78 -3.70
N PRO A 2 7.10 -31.62 -3.48
CA PRO A 2 7.73 -30.30 -3.59
C PRO A 2 8.71 -30.23 -4.76
N SER A 3 8.73 -29.11 -5.47
CA SER A 3 9.85 -28.73 -6.32
C SER A 3 11.00 -28.32 -5.41
N ASN A 4 11.82 -29.32 -5.05
CA ASN A 4 13.13 -29.16 -4.42
C ASN A 4 14.01 -28.26 -5.30
N ILE A 5 13.97 -26.95 -5.08
CA ILE A 5 15.12 -26.10 -5.39
C ILE A 5 16.17 -26.50 -4.36
N ARG A 6 17.22 -27.17 -4.81
CA ARG A 6 18.30 -27.64 -3.92
C ARG A 6 18.95 -26.40 -3.29
N GLU A 7 19.33 -26.47 -2.02
CA GLU A 7 20.13 -25.41 -1.35
C GLU A 7 21.38 -25.00 -2.16
N SER A 8 21.87 -25.88 -3.05
CA SER A 8 22.94 -25.59 -4.01
C SER A 8 22.57 -24.52 -5.04
N ASP A 9 21.31 -24.47 -5.48
CA ASP A 9 20.88 -23.59 -6.57
C ASP A 9 20.66 -22.16 -6.06
N ALA A 10 20.16 -22.02 -4.81
CA ALA A 10 20.13 -20.75 -4.10
C ALA A 10 21.55 -20.21 -3.85
N SER A 11 22.49 -21.08 -3.44
CA SER A 11 23.90 -20.72 -3.25
C SER A 11 24.59 -20.27 -4.55
N CYS A 12 24.30 -20.93 -5.68
CA CYS A 12 24.83 -20.53 -6.99
C CYS A 12 24.27 -19.18 -7.47
N LEU A 13 22.98 -18.91 -7.25
CA LEU A 13 22.37 -17.62 -7.58
C LEU A 13 22.96 -16.48 -6.75
N GLU A 14 23.21 -16.71 -5.46
CA GLU A 14 23.87 -15.75 -4.58
C GLU A 14 25.34 -15.50 -4.97
N MET A 15 26.05 -16.54 -5.42
CA MET A 15 27.41 -16.39 -5.94
C MET A 15 27.45 -15.54 -7.20
N ILE A 16 26.50 -15.75 -8.12
CA ILE A 16 26.36 -14.95 -9.36
C ILE A 16 26.00 -13.50 -9.02
N ARG A 17 25.05 -13.28 -8.10
CA ARG A 17 24.68 -11.93 -7.63
C ARG A 17 25.83 -11.20 -6.96
N SER A 18 26.61 -11.89 -6.13
CA SER A 18 27.79 -11.32 -5.46
C SER A 18 28.88 -10.91 -6.46
N ILE A 19 29.14 -11.75 -7.46
CA ILE A 19 30.10 -11.45 -8.52
C ILE A 19 29.66 -10.21 -9.32
N ILE A 20 28.38 -10.12 -9.70
CA ILE A 20 27.82 -8.97 -10.43
C ILE A 20 27.92 -7.68 -9.58
N ARG A 21 27.60 -7.76 -8.28
CA ARG A 21 27.73 -6.61 -7.35
C ARG A 21 29.18 -6.14 -7.21
N SER A 22 30.15 -7.06 -7.22
CA SER A 22 31.58 -6.70 -7.10
C SER A 22 32.19 -6.05 -8.34
N THR A 23 31.54 -6.19 -9.51
CA THR A 23 32.00 -5.62 -10.79
C THR A 23 31.37 -4.28 -11.14
N ALA A 24 30.40 -3.80 -10.36
CA ALA A 24 29.83 -2.48 -10.51
C ALA A 24 30.80 -1.44 -9.93
N ASP A 25 31.57 -0.79 -10.81
CA ASP A 25 32.41 0.36 -10.48
C ASP A 25 31.61 1.44 -9.72
N ASP A 26 32.30 2.08 -8.77
CA ASP A 26 31.84 3.08 -7.80
C ASP A 26 31.38 4.42 -8.43
N ASN A 27 30.83 4.40 -9.66
CA ASN A 27 30.51 5.59 -10.45
C ASN A 27 29.24 5.53 -11.32
N SER A 28 28.43 4.45 -11.32
CA SER A 28 27.12 4.45 -12.00
C SER A 28 26.00 4.89 -11.04
N LYS A 29 25.92 6.20 -10.78
CA LYS A 29 25.02 6.80 -9.77
C LYS A 29 23.53 6.84 -10.13
N TRP A 30 23.11 6.17 -11.22
CA TRP A 30 21.73 6.17 -11.70
C TRP A 30 21.38 4.81 -12.28
N VAL A 31 20.31 4.21 -11.76
CA VAL A 31 19.59 3.14 -12.46
C VAL A 31 18.84 3.83 -13.60
N GLU A 32 19.34 3.75 -14.83
CA GLU A 32 18.76 4.41 -16.01
C GLU A 32 17.58 3.61 -16.58
N ILE A 33 16.65 3.22 -15.71
CA ILE A 33 15.47 2.43 -16.08
C ILE A 33 14.23 3.31 -15.99
N PHE A 34 13.45 3.32 -17.06
CA PHE A 34 12.14 3.93 -17.11
C PHE A 34 11.07 2.84 -17.02
N VAL A 35 10.19 2.93 -16.02
CA VAL A 35 9.02 2.05 -15.87
C VAL A 35 7.78 2.80 -16.34
N ASP A 36 7.11 2.29 -17.36
CA ASP A 36 5.91 2.93 -17.89
C ASP A 36 4.69 2.65 -17.00
N PHE A 37 4.49 3.47 -15.97
CA PHE A 37 3.31 3.37 -15.11
C PHE A 37 1.97 3.61 -15.83
N GLU A 38 1.99 4.20 -17.03
CA GLU A 38 0.77 4.44 -17.80
C GLU A 38 0.41 3.22 -18.64
N ASN A 39 1.34 2.74 -19.47
CA ASN A 39 1.02 1.79 -20.53
C ASN A 39 1.63 0.39 -20.35
N ALA A 40 2.44 0.12 -19.32
CA ALA A 40 3.02 -1.21 -19.13
C ALA A 40 1.95 -2.30 -19.16
N GLN A 41 2.12 -3.26 -20.08
CA GLN A 41 1.23 -4.40 -20.29
C GLN A 41 1.90 -5.69 -19.82
N PRO A 42 1.13 -6.64 -19.27
CA PRO A 42 1.69 -7.91 -18.82
C PRO A 42 2.12 -8.78 -20.01
N THR A 43 3.32 -9.35 -19.87
CA THR A 43 3.76 -10.49 -20.68
C THR A 43 2.88 -11.72 -20.42
N ASN A 44 3.05 -12.78 -21.22
CA ASN A 44 2.31 -14.03 -21.01
C ASN A 44 2.62 -14.67 -19.65
N GLU A 45 3.85 -14.53 -19.16
CA GLU A 45 4.27 -15.05 -17.86
C GLU A 45 3.66 -14.25 -16.69
N GLU A 46 3.57 -12.92 -16.84
CA GLU A 46 3.02 -12.05 -15.78
C GLU A 46 1.49 -12.08 -15.72
N ARG A 47 0.81 -12.60 -16.75
CA ARG A 47 -0.63 -12.40 -16.98
C ARG A 47 -1.50 -12.84 -15.79
N GLU A 48 -1.20 -13.99 -15.21
CA GLU A 48 -1.99 -14.54 -14.10
C GLU A 48 -1.90 -13.63 -12.87
N ILE A 49 -0.68 -13.31 -12.45
CA ILE A 49 -0.41 -12.50 -11.27
C ILE A 49 -0.86 -11.05 -11.49
N TYR A 50 -0.67 -10.52 -12.71
CA TYR A 50 -1.20 -9.23 -13.11
C TYR A 50 -2.72 -9.17 -12.93
N ASN A 51 -3.46 -10.17 -13.41
CA ASN A 51 -4.92 -10.18 -13.31
C ASN A 51 -5.40 -10.25 -11.85
N MET A 52 -4.74 -11.06 -11.03
CA MET A 52 -5.03 -11.13 -9.58
C MET A 52 -4.82 -9.77 -8.91
N ALA A 53 -3.72 -9.10 -9.22
CA ALA A 53 -3.42 -7.77 -8.68
C ALA A 53 -4.37 -6.70 -9.22
N GLU A 54 -4.73 -6.76 -10.50
CA GLU A 54 -5.67 -5.83 -11.12
C GLU A 54 -7.08 -5.94 -10.53
N GLU A 55 -7.54 -7.15 -10.19
CA GLU A 55 -8.82 -7.35 -9.48
C GLU A 55 -8.82 -6.62 -8.13
N VAL A 56 -7.77 -6.82 -7.33
CA VAL A 56 -7.63 -6.12 -6.04
C VAL A 56 -7.55 -4.61 -6.22
N LEU A 57 -6.78 -4.14 -7.21
CA LEU A 57 -6.58 -2.72 -7.46
C LEU A 57 -7.84 -2.03 -8.01
N HIS A 58 -8.63 -2.72 -8.82
CA HIS A 58 -9.92 -2.21 -9.27
C HIS A 58 -10.87 -1.96 -8.10
N ASP A 59 -10.92 -2.89 -7.15
CA ASP A 59 -11.70 -2.70 -5.92
C ASP A 59 -11.12 -1.57 -5.05
N CYS A 60 -9.79 -1.47 -4.96
CA CYS A 60 -9.11 -0.37 -4.28
C CYS A 60 -9.47 1.00 -4.87
N ASP A 61 -9.53 1.14 -6.19
CA ASP A 61 -9.92 2.38 -6.86
C ASP A 61 -11.35 2.79 -6.47
N ALA A 62 -12.28 1.82 -6.42
CA ALA A 62 -13.66 2.05 -5.98
C ALA A 62 -13.74 2.45 -4.48
N VAL A 63 -12.98 1.78 -3.62
CA VAL A 63 -12.89 2.11 -2.19
C VAL A 63 -12.31 3.50 -1.97
N LEU A 64 -11.27 3.88 -2.72
CA LEU A 64 -10.65 5.19 -2.59
C LEU A 64 -11.61 6.31 -3.00
N ALA A 65 -12.38 6.11 -4.08
CA ALA A 65 -13.44 7.02 -4.48
C ALA A 65 -14.54 7.11 -3.40
N ASP A 66 -14.95 5.98 -2.85
CA ASP A 66 -15.98 5.93 -1.80
C ASP A 66 -15.53 6.66 -0.53
N VAL A 67 -14.36 6.33 0.03
CA VAL A 67 -13.86 6.97 1.26
C VAL A 67 -13.62 8.47 1.07
N SER A 68 -13.20 8.89 -0.13
CA SER A 68 -13.04 10.32 -0.48
C SER A 68 -14.37 11.07 -0.52
N SER A 69 -15.47 10.36 -0.79
CA SER A 69 -16.83 10.90 -0.81
C SER A 69 -17.60 10.66 0.49
N TYR A 70 -16.93 10.21 1.57
CA TYR A 70 -17.59 9.92 2.86
C TYR A 70 -18.32 11.14 3.45
N GLY A 71 -17.79 12.34 3.22
CA GLY A 71 -18.40 13.59 3.63
C GLY A 71 -18.57 13.70 5.15
N ASN A 72 -19.69 14.27 5.58
CA ASN A 72 -19.98 14.49 7.00
C ASN A 72 -20.61 13.29 7.71
N GLY A 73 -20.76 12.14 7.04
CA GLY A 73 -21.39 10.98 7.64
C GLY A 73 -22.81 11.28 8.13
N CYS A 74 -23.20 10.68 9.25
CA CYS A 74 -24.44 10.99 9.97
C CYS A 74 -24.29 12.10 11.03
N TYR A 75 -23.35 13.05 10.84
CA TYR A 75 -23.12 14.11 11.81
C TYR A 75 -24.39 14.93 12.11
N ILE A 76 -25.14 15.31 11.07
CA ILE A 76 -26.33 16.16 11.23
C ILE A 76 -27.42 15.39 11.99
N GLU A 77 -27.70 14.16 11.59
CA GLU A 77 -28.72 13.30 12.19
C GLU A 77 -28.42 13.04 13.67
N ARG A 78 -27.15 12.76 14.00
CA ARG A 78 -26.72 12.58 15.40
C ARG A 78 -26.86 13.87 16.21
N SER A 79 -26.54 15.02 15.62
CA SER A 79 -26.64 16.32 16.31
C SER A 79 -28.08 16.75 16.60
N GLN A 80 -29.06 16.19 15.88
CA GLN A 80 -30.48 16.47 16.10
C GLN A 80 -31.11 15.61 17.21
N LEU A 81 -30.42 14.55 17.64
CA LEU A 81 -30.91 13.70 18.72
C LEU A 81 -30.78 14.45 20.06
N LYS A 82 -31.92 14.75 20.69
CA LYS A 82 -31.97 15.51 21.96
C LYS A 82 -31.84 14.62 23.20
N ASN A 83 -32.18 13.34 23.08
CA ASN A 83 -32.23 12.40 24.19
C ASN A 83 -31.68 11.04 23.76
N ASP A 84 -30.51 10.67 24.28
CA ASP A 84 -29.84 9.39 24.02
C ASP A 84 -30.50 8.20 24.75
N SER A 85 -31.59 8.40 25.50
CA SER A 85 -32.38 7.34 26.12
C SER A 85 -33.68 7.02 25.35
N ASP A 86 -33.98 7.74 24.26
CA ASP A 86 -35.13 7.44 23.40
C ASP A 86 -34.79 6.30 22.44
N THR A 87 -35.14 5.07 22.82
CA THR A 87 -34.85 3.86 22.07
C THR A 87 -35.47 3.86 20.66
N GLN A 88 -36.62 4.50 20.46
CA GLN A 88 -37.26 4.58 19.14
C GLN A 88 -36.52 5.55 18.23
N ALA A 89 -36.16 6.73 18.75
CA ALA A 89 -35.38 7.71 18.00
C ALA A 89 -33.97 7.16 17.66
N LEU A 90 -33.34 6.45 18.59
CA LEU A 90 -32.07 5.75 18.36
C LEU A 90 -32.20 4.68 17.27
N LYS A 91 -33.27 3.88 17.28
CA LYS A 91 -33.50 2.86 16.24
C LYS A 91 -33.62 3.50 14.85
N ILE A 92 -34.35 4.61 14.72
CA ILE A 92 -34.43 5.35 13.45
C ILE A 92 -33.06 5.88 13.03
N LEU A 93 -32.30 6.46 13.97
CA LEU A 93 -30.95 6.95 13.69
C LEU A 93 -30.00 5.82 13.27
N MET A 94 -30.10 4.65 13.89
CA MET A 94 -29.31 3.47 13.53
C MET A 94 -29.55 3.06 12.09
N THR A 95 -30.79 3.01 11.61
CA THR A 95 -31.08 2.68 10.20
C THR A 95 -30.41 3.65 9.20
N LYS A 96 -30.17 4.91 9.62
CA LYS A 96 -29.42 5.88 8.81
C LYS A 96 -27.90 5.70 8.90
N LEU A 97 -27.40 5.19 10.02
CA LEU A 97 -25.99 4.87 10.24
C LEU A 97 -25.55 3.59 9.54
N GLU A 98 -26.47 2.63 9.34
CA GLU A 98 -26.17 1.32 8.73
C GLU A 98 -25.41 1.39 7.40
N PRO A 99 -25.77 2.25 6.43
CA PRO A 99 -24.99 2.42 5.19
C PRO A 99 -23.56 2.88 5.44
N PHE A 100 -23.33 3.79 6.39
CA PHE A 100 -22.00 4.29 6.73
C PHE A 100 -21.16 3.24 7.46
N VAL A 101 -21.80 2.43 8.31
CA VAL A 101 -21.18 1.29 8.97
C VAL A 101 -20.80 0.22 7.95
N ALA A 102 -21.67 -0.08 6.99
CA ALA A 102 -21.39 -1.02 5.91
C ALA A 102 -20.20 -0.58 5.05
N ARG A 103 -20.11 0.71 4.71
CA ARG A 103 -18.93 1.29 4.02
C ARG A 103 -17.65 1.07 4.84
N THR A 104 -17.67 1.41 6.13
CA THR A 104 -16.53 1.20 7.02
C THR A 104 -16.11 -0.27 7.11
N CYS A 105 -17.05 -1.19 7.18
CA CYS A 105 -16.76 -2.63 7.15
C CYS A 105 -16.13 -3.05 5.81
N SER A 106 -16.64 -2.55 4.69
CA SER A 106 -16.08 -2.82 3.36
C SER A 106 -14.64 -2.30 3.22
N TYR A 107 -14.31 -1.14 3.81
CA TYR A 107 -12.92 -0.67 3.85
C TYR A 107 -12.01 -1.67 4.58
N TYR A 108 -12.45 -2.17 5.73
CA TYR A 108 -11.70 -3.16 6.49
C TYR A 108 -11.46 -4.47 5.71
N GLU A 109 -12.41 -4.92 4.88
CA GLU A 109 -12.24 -6.13 4.06
C GLU A 109 -11.03 -6.06 3.12
N HIS A 110 -10.62 -4.86 2.71
CA HIS A 110 -9.47 -4.67 1.81
C HIS A 110 -8.13 -4.88 2.51
N VAL A 111 -8.07 -4.79 3.85
CA VAL A 111 -6.87 -5.13 4.63
C VAL A 111 -6.40 -6.55 4.29
N ALA A 112 -7.32 -7.52 4.32
CA ALA A 112 -6.99 -8.91 4.04
C ALA A 112 -6.64 -9.16 2.56
N LYS A 113 -7.19 -8.37 1.63
CA LYS A 113 -6.83 -8.45 0.20
C LYS A 113 -5.39 -7.98 -0.03
N ILE A 114 -5.02 -6.86 0.59
CA ILE A 114 -3.66 -6.29 0.53
C ILE A 114 -2.64 -7.26 1.12
N GLU A 115 -2.88 -7.75 2.34
CA GLU A 115 -1.98 -8.70 3.02
C GLU A 115 -1.72 -9.97 2.20
N LYS A 116 -2.68 -10.40 1.37
CA LYS A 116 -2.55 -11.58 0.50
C LYS A 116 -1.80 -11.30 -0.80
N ILE A 117 -2.04 -10.15 -1.45
CA ILE A 117 -1.44 -9.87 -2.77
C ILE A 117 0.02 -9.43 -2.65
N VAL A 118 0.41 -8.78 -1.55
CA VAL A 118 1.77 -8.25 -1.35
C VAL A 118 2.85 -9.34 -1.44
N PRO A 119 2.75 -10.50 -0.75
CA PRO A 119 3.75 -11.55 -0.89
C PRO A 119 3.91 -12.08 -2.32
N ILE A 120 2.82 -12.13 -3.09
CA ILE A 120 2.82 -12.65 -4.46
C ILE A 120 3.57 -11.66 -5.38
N LEU A 121 3.27 -10.36 -5.25
CA LEU A 121 3.95 -9.32 -6.02
C LEU A 121 5.45 -9.25 -5.67
N LEU A 122 5.79 -9.31 -4.38
CA LEU A 122 7.19 -9.28 -3.96
C LEU A 122 7.98 -10.49 -4.46
N TRP A 123 7.38 -11.68 -4.40
CA TRP A 123 8.02 -12.88 -4.93
C TRP A 123 8.40 -12.72 -6.41
N GLU A 124 7.49 -12.23 -7.25
CA GLU A 124 7.78 -11.99 -8.67
C GLU A 124 8.85 -10.91 -8.89
N LEU A 125 8.93 -9.92 -8.00
CA LEU A 125 9.91 -8.83 -8.09
C LEU A 125 11.29 -9.20 -7.51
N SER A 126 11.41 -10.29 -6.74
CA SER A 126 12.67 -10.65 -6.05
C SER A 126 13.22 -12.06 -6.33
N SER A 127 12.43 -12.96 -6.92
CA SER A 127 12.81 -14.38 -7.07
C SER A 127 13.64 -14.71 -8.32
N GLY A 128 13.87 -13.73 -9.22
CA GLY A 128 14.55 -13.96 -10.50
C GLY A 128 16.07 -14.11 -10.37
N PRO A 129 16.72 -14.83 -11.32
CA PRO A 129 18.17 -14.99 -11.35
C PRO A 129 18.92 -13.75 -11.85
N LEU A 130 18.19 -12.80 -12.45
CA LEU A 130 18.73 -11.58 -13.05
C LEU A 130 19.10 -10.55 -11.96
N PRO A 131 19.97 -9.58 -12.29
CA PRO A 131 20.09 -8.35 -11.51
C PRO A 131 18.72 -7.69 -11.32
N LEU A 132 18.48 -7.07 -10.15
CA LEU A 132 17.18 -6.48 -9.81
C LEU A 132 16.73 -5.40 -10.80
N GLU A 133 17.68 -4.64 -11.32
CA GLU A 133 17.47 -3.64 -12.36
C GLU A 133 16.88 -4.28 -13.63
N GLU A 134 17.53 -5.31 -14.17
CA GLU A 134 17.03 -6.05 -15.33
C GLU A 134 15.70 -6.77 -15.04
N GLN A 135 15.53 -7.30 -13.83
CA GLN A 135 14.27 -7.93 -13.42
C GLN A 135 13.11 -6.92 -13.42
N LEU A 136 13.31 -5.71 -12.89
CA LEU A 136 12.31 -4.65 -12.93
C LEU A 136 12.04 -4.17 -14.36
N ALA A 137 13.07 -4.07 -15.20
CA ALA A 137 12.93 -3.72 -16.61
C ALA A 137 12.11 -4.76 -17.40
N ASN A 138 12.21 -6.04 -17.02
CA ASN A 138 11.46 -7.14 -17.63
C ASN A 138 10.06 -7.33 -17.03
N LYS A 139 9.87 -7.01 -15.75
CA LYS A 139 8.61 -7.20 -15.01
C LYS A 139 7.90 -5.87 -14.72
N GLN A 140 7.85 -4.99 -15.73
CA GLN A 140 7.30 -3.63 -15.56
C GLN A 140 5.83 -3.63 -15.16
N SER A 141 5.04 -4.60 -15.65
CA SER A 141 3.62 -4.66 -15.35
C SER A 141 3.39 -4.98 -13.87
N ILE A 142 4.17 -5.91 -13.30
CA ILE A 142 4.12 -6.25 -11.87
C ILE A 142 4.66 -5.10 -11.01
N ALA A 143 5.75 -4.46 -11.43
CA ALA A 143 6.29 -3.28 -10.76
C ALA A 143 5.26 -2.14 -10.71
N LYS A 144 4.52 -1.93 -11.80
CA LYS A 144 3.38 -1.00 -11.87
C LYS A 144 2.27 -1.37 -10.88
N GLN A 145 1.87 -2.64 -10.77
CA GLN A 145 0.84 -3.04 -9.80
C GLN A 145 1.29 -2.82 -8.36
N PHE A 146 2.54 -3.13 -8.03
CA PHE A 146 3.08 -2.88 -6.70
C PHE A 146 3.13 -1.38 -6.39
N ALA A 147 3.54 -0.56 -7.36
CA ALA A 147 3.50 0.90 -7.24
C ALA A 147 2.07 1.43 -7.02
N ARG A 148 1.08 0.98 -7.80
CA ARG A 148 -0.34 1.34 -7.63
C ARG A 148 -0.88 0.96 -6.26
N LEU A 149 -0.52 -0.23 -5.77
CA LEU A 149 -0.93 -0.70 -4.45
C LEU A 149 -0.40 0.21 -3.33
N ILE A 150 0.88 0.58 -3.39
CA ILE A 150 1.48 1.53 -2.44
C ILE A 150 0.80 2.90 -2.54
N GLY A 151 0.50 3.36 -3.76
CA GLY A 151 -0.24 4.59 -4.00
C GLY A 151 -1.60 4.60 -3.29
N PHE A 152 -2.41 3.56 -3.52
CA PHE A 152 -3.71 3.38 -2.87
C PHE A 152 -3.58 3.39 -1.35
N VAL A 153 -2.65 2.61 -0.79
CA VAL A 153 -2.42 2.48 0.65
C VAL A 153 -2.22 3.85 1.29
N LEU A 154 -1.32 4.66 0.73
CA LEU A 154 -1.01 5.97 1.29
C LEU A 154 -2.15 6.97 1.09
N ASP A 155 -2.83 6.96 -0.07
CA ASP A 155 -3.94 7.86 -0.32
C ASP A 155 -5.14 7.56 0.57
N PHE A 156 -5.48 6.28 0.76
CA PHE A 156 -6.55 5.86 1.65
C PHE A 156 -6.29 6.35 3.08
N ASP A 157 -5.09 6.09 3.62
CA ASP A 157 -4.77 6.45 5.00
C ASP A 157 -4.78 7.98 5.21
N VAL A 158 -4.33 8.77 4.23
CA VAL A 158 -4.45 10.23 4.26
C VAL A 158 -5.91 10.69 4.30
N VAL A 159 -6.79 10.11 3.47
CA VAL A 159 -8.21 10.47 3.46
C VAL A 159 -8.88 10.05 4.76
N LYS A 160 -8.60 8.84 5.26
CA LYS A 160 -9.12 8.33 6.53
C LYS A 160 -8.70 9.22 7.71
N MET A 161 -7.43 9.61 7.79
CA MET A 161 -6.93 10.51 8.84
C MET A 161 -7.65 11.87 8.84
N LYS A 162 -8.00 12.39 7.66
CA LYS A 162 -8.74 13.66 7.53
C LYS A 162 -10.23 13.53 7.82
N THR A 163 -10.78 12.31 7.82
CA THR A 163 -12.22 12.05 7.89
C THR A 163 -12.60 11.40 9.22
N ALA A 164 -12.57 12.18 10.30
CA ALA A 164 -12.91 11.72 11.65
C ALA A 164 -14.32 11.10 11.77
N GLN A 165 -15.24 11.43 10.85
CA GLN A 165 -16.61 10.91 10.86
C GLN A 165 -16.67 9.40 10.68
N ILE A 166 -15.74 8.79 9.94
CA ILE A 166 -15.67 7.34 9.74
C ILE A 166 -15.64 6.60 11.09
N THR A 167 -14.73 7.03 11.97
CA THR A 167 -14.60 6.45 13.32
C THR A 167 -15.77 6.82 14.21
N ASN A 168 -16.25 8.05 14.13
CA ASN A 168 -17.34 8.53 14.98
C ASN A 168 -18.65 7.79 14.67
N ASP A 169 -19.02 7.64 13.40
CA ASP A 169 -20.28 7.01 12.98
C ASP A 169 -20.32 5.55 13.42
N TYR A 170 -19.24 4.79 13.19
CA TYR A 170 -19.12 3.41 13.64
C TYR A 170 -19.22 3.30 15.17
N SER A 171 -18.48 4.14 15.90
CA SER A 171 -18.47 4.14 17.37
C SER A 171 -19.82 4.55 17.96
N TYR A 172 -20.55 5.44 17.30
CA TYR A 172 -21.90 5.82 17.71
C TYR A 172 -22.89 4.68 17.45
N TYR A 173 -22.84 4.08 16.26
CA TYR A 173 -23.69 2.95 15.90
C TYR A 173 -23.57 1.80 16.91
N ARG A 174 -22.34 1.41 17.28
CA ARG A 174 -22.11 0.36 18.30
C ARG A 174 -22.75 0.69 19.65
N ARG A 175 -22.60 1.93 20.13
CA ARG A 175 -23.22 2.37 21.39
C ARG A 175 -24.74 2.36 21.29
N ALA A 176 -25.30 2.91 20.21
CA ALA A 176 -26.74 2.91 19.97
C ALA A 176 -27.29 1.48 19.87
N LYS A 177 -26.58 0.58 19.19
CA LYS A 177 -26.92 -0.83 19.04
C LYS A 177 -27.06 -1.53 20.39
N HIS A 178 -26.09 -1.33 21.30
CA HIS A 178 -26.15 -1.88 22.65
C HIS A 178 -27.31 -1.35 23.50
N ILE A 179 -27.74 -0.10 23.29
CA ILE A 179 -28.89 0.48 24.00
C ILE A 179 -30.20 -0.06 23.40
N VAL A 180 -30.31 -0.05 22.07
CA VAL A 180 -31.55 -0.44 21.38
C VAL A 180 -31.85 -1.92 21.56
N TYR A 181 -30.89 -2.80 21.33
CA TYR A 181 -31.15 -4.25 21.39
C TYR A 181 -31.07 -4.85 22.79
N GLN A 182 -31.03 -4.02 23.85
CA GLN A 182 -31.43 -4.48 25.18
C GLN A 182 -32.93 -4.77 25.26
N ASP A 183 -33.73 -3.98 24.54
CA ASP A 183 -35.20 -4.03 24.57
C ASP A 183 -35.81 -4.66 23.30
N PHE A 184 -35.00 -4.97 22.29
CA PHE A 184 -35.42 -5.46 20.96
C PHE A 184 -34.51 -6.61 20.46
N GLU A 185 -35.01 -7.43 19.53
CA GLU A 185 -34.18 -8.43 18.84
C GLU A 185 -33.10 -7.77 17.97
N ASP A 186 -31.85 -8.23 18.10
CA ASP A 186 -30.73 -7.72 17.30
C ASP A 186 -30.88 -8.10 15.82
N GLN A 187 -31.16 -7.08 15.00
CA GLN A 187 -31.20 -7.16 13.54
C GLN A 187 -30.19 -6.22 12.88
N GLY A 188 -29.28 -5.64 13.68
CA GLY A 188 -28.29 -4.68 13.18
C GLY A 188 -27.13 -5.38 12.45
N VAL A 189 -26.33 -4.58 11.74
CA VAL A 189 -25.04 -5.00 11.18
C VAL A 189 -24.20 -5.77 12.23
N PRO A 190 -23.64 -6.94 11.89
CA PRO A 190 -22.76 -7.69 12.77
C PRO A 190 -21.55 -6.85 13.21
N GLU A 191 -21.24 -6.86 14.51
CA GLU A 191 -20.06 -6.18 15.03
C GLU A 191 -18.84 -7.08 14.91
N LEU A 192 -17.84 -6.62 14.14
CA LEU A 192 -16.53 -7.26 14.07
C LEU A 192 -15.53 -6.44 14.91
N PRO A 193 -14.96 -7.00 16.00
CA PRO A 193 -13.97 -6.30 16.82
C PRO A 193 -12.78 -5.76 16.01
N GLN A 194 -12.42 -6.44 14.92
CA GLN A 194 -11.33 -6.08 14.04
C GLN A 194 -11.58 -4.76 13.30
N VAL A 195 -12.84 -4.43 12.98
CA VAL A 195 -13.18 -3.14 12.37
C VAL A 195 -12.92 -1.99 13.35
N GLN A 196 -13.17 -2.19 14.64
CA GLN A 196 -12.81 -1.20 15.66
C GLN A 196 -11.30 -1.02 15.75
N MET A 197 -10.52 -2.10 15.70
CA MET A 197 -9.05 -2.03 15.70
C MET A 197 -8.53 -1.30 14.46
N PHE A 198 -9.09 -1.61 13.29
CA PHE A 198 -8.81 -0.91 12.03
C PHE A 198 -9.06 0.61 12.14
N LEU A 199 -10.15 1.03 12.79
CA LEU A 199 -10.46 2.45 12.98
C LEU A 199 -9.53 3.16 13.96
N CYS A 200 -9.04 2.44 14.98
CA CYS A 200 -8.09 2.97 15.96
C CYS A 200 -6.68 3.14 15.38
N GLU A 201 -6.32 2.36 14.36
CA GLU A 201 -5.02 2.44 13.69
C GLU A 201 -4.87 3.76 12.93
N GLY A 202 -3.69 4.39 13.01
CA GLY A 202 -3.42 5.66 12.34
C GLY A 202 -3.40 5.50 10.83
N ASN A 203 -2.67 4.48 10.38
CA ASN A 203 -2.44 4.14 8.97
C ASN A 203 -2.79 2.65 8.74
N PRO A 204 -4.08 2.27 8.75
CA PRO A 204 -4.48 0.87 8.69
C PRO A 204 -4.07 0.16 7.40
N MET A 205 -4.13 0.83 6.24
CA MET A 205 -3.74 0.19 4.98
C MET A 205 -2.22 0.05 4.87
N LEU A 206 -1.47 1.01 5.41
CA LEU A 206 0.00 0.91 5.51
C LEU A 206 0.41 -0.21 6.45
N LYS A 207 -0.33 -0.39 7.56
CA LYS A 207 -0.11 -1.52 8.45
C LYS A 207 -0.39 -2.86 7.75
N ALA A 208 -1.44 -2.94 6.94
CA ALA A 208 -1.74 -4.11 6.10
C ALA A 208 -0.61 -4.41 5.09
N LEU A 209 -0.07 -3.35 4.46
CA LEU A 209 1.06 -3.46 3.56
C LEU A 209 2.30 -4.03 4.29
N CYS A 210 2.67 -3.49 5.46
CA CYS A 210 3.76 -4.02 6.28
C CYS A 210 3.54 -5.48 6.69
N ASN A 211 2.33 -5.83 7.13
CA ASN A 211 2.00 -7.21 7.51
C ASN A 211 2.14 -8.17 6.31
N GLY A 212 1.79 -7.72 5.10
CA GLY A 212 2.03 -8.47 3.86
C GLY A 212 3.52 -8.70 3.60
N VAL A 213 4.38 -7.69 3.82
CA VAL A 213 5.84 -7.84 3.72
C VAL A 213 6.37 -8.81 4.77
N ASP A 214 5.90 -8.72 6.02
CA ASP A 214 6.27 -9.64 7.08
C ASP A 214 5.90 -11.08 6.71
N SER A 215 4.69 -11.30 6.20
CA SER A 215 4.23 -12.62 5.72
C SER A 215 5.11 -13.16 4.60
N TYR A 216 5.54 -12.29 3.67
CA TYR A 216 6.46 -12.65 2.60
C TYR A 216 7.80 -13.13 3.15
N MET A 217 8.39 -12.36 4.08
CA MET A 217 9.68 -12.70 4.71
C MET A 217 9.59 -13.97 5.55
N HIS A 218 8.49 -14.16 6.29
CA HIS A 218 8.25 -15.37 7.08
C HIS A 218 8.11 -16.62 6.23
N THR A 219 7.53 -16.50 5.02
CA THR A 219 7.37 -17.63 4.08
C THR A 219 8.67 -17.97 3.36
N HIS A 220 9.55 -16.97 3.14
CA HIS A 220 10.78 -17.10 2.37
C HIS A 220 12.04 -16.88 3.22
N GLN A 221 12.11 -17.48 4.40
CA GLN A 221 13.25 -17.34 5.33
C GLN A 221 14.60 -17.79 4.75
N SER A 222 14.58 -18.59 3.69
CA SER A 222 15.79 -19.01 2.96
C SER A 222 16.41 -17.90 2.11
N LEU A 223 15.66 -16.83 1.82
CA LEU A 223 16.17 -15.68 1.07
C LEU A 223 16.79 -14.65 2.03
N PRO A 224 17.99 -14.12 1.73
CA PRO A 224 18.55 -13.01 2.48
C PRO A 224 17.58 -11.83 2.56
N ILE A 225 17.44 -11.22 3.75
CA ILE A 225 16.62 -10.02 3.97
C ILE A 225 17.03 -8.90 3.00
N ASN A 226 18.34 -8.82 2.70
CA ASN A 226 18.91 -7.86 1.76
C ASN A 226 18.26 -7.93 0.38
N ASN A 227 17.79 -9.08 -0.09
CA ASN A 227 17.14 -9.16 -1.40
C ASN A 227 15.83 -8.36 -1.45
N THR A 228 15.07 -8.34 -0.35
CA THR A 228 13.81 -7.57 -0.25
C THR A 228 14.10 -6.08 -0.13
N THR A 229 15.07 -5.69 0.72
CA THR A 229 15.43 -4.28 0.89
C THR A 229 16.10 -3.72 -0.36
N ASP A 230 16.89 -4.51 -1.08
CA ASP A 230 17.49 -4.14 -2.37
C ASP A 230 16.42 -3.88 -3.44
N VAL A 231 15.31 -4.65 -3.47
CA VAL A 231 14.17 -4.38 -4.36
C VAL A 231 13.56 -3.01 -4.06
N PHE A 232 13.35 -2.69 -2.78
CA PHE A 232 12.80 -1.39 -2.38
C PHE A 232 13.71 -0.24 -2.78
N VAL A 233 15.01 -0.36 -2.52
CA VAL A 233 16.04 0.63 -2.92
C VAL A 233 16.05 0.82 -4.43
N THR A 234 15.99 -0.28 -5.19
CA THR A 234 16.01 -0.22 -6.66
C THR A 234 14.78 0.52 -7.20
N ILE A 235 13.57 0.21 -6.71
CA ILE A 235 12.34 0.90 -7.13
C ILE A 235 12.35 2.39 -6.72
N ILE A 236 12.89 2.72 -5.53
CA ILE A 236 13.09 4.12 -5.11
C ILE A 236 14.00 4.85 -6.11
N ASN A 237 15.12 4.25 -6.49
CA ASN A 237 16.07 4.83 -7.43
C ASN A 237 15.48 5.00 -8.83
N VAL A 238 14.67 4.05 -9.29
CA VAL A 238 13.91 4.16 -10.54
C VAL A 238 12.92 5.32 -10.49
N CYS A 239 12.12 5.44 -9.43
CA CYS A 239 11.21 6.58 -9.25
C CYS A 239 11.96 7.91 -9.20
N ARG A 240 13.12 7.94 -8.53
CA ARG A 240 13.99 9.11 -8.48
C ARG A 240 14.51 9.48 -9.87
N PHE A 241 14.99 8.51 -10.64
CA PHE A 241 15.49 8.74 -11.99
C PHE A 241 14.38 9.30 -12.90
N MET A 242 13.19 8.70 -12.87
CA MET A 242 12.05 9.16 -13.66
C MET A 242 11.61 10.60 -13.33
N LEU A 243 11.79 11.03 -12.08
CA LEU A 243 11.45 12.38 -11.62
C LEU A 243 12.58 13.40 -11.81
N ALA A 244 13.85 12.98 -11.78
CA ALA A 244 15.01 13.85 -11.90
C ALA A 244 15.45 14.10 -13.36
N ASN A 245 15.20 13.13 -14.26
CA ASN A 245 15.54 13.24 -15.67
C ASN A 245 14.44 14.01 -16.42
N GLU A 246 14.78 15.11 -17.09
CA GLU A 246 13.81 15.98 -17.79
C GLU A 246 13.04 15.27 -18.91
N GLU A 247 13.68 14.37 -19.67
CA GLU A 247 13.01 13.62 -20.74
C GLU A 247 12.00 12.61 -20.17
N CYS A 248 12.36 11.94 -19.07
CA CYS A 248 11.44 11.05 -18.37
C CYS A 248 10.29 11.82 -17.74
N LEU A 249 10.60 12.93 -17.06
CA LEU A 249 9.62 13.79 -16.39
C LEU A 249 8.58 14.35 -17.38
N ALA A 250 9.00 14.71 -18.59
CA ALA A 250 8.10 15.20 -19.65
C ALA A 250 7.16 14.11 -20.20
N ARG A 251 7.53 12.82 -20.08
CA ARG A 251 6.70 11.68 -20.48
C ARG A 251 5.67 11.29 -19.43
N LEU A 252 5.87 11.68 -18.17
CA LEU A 252 4.97 11.34 -17.08
C LEU A 252 3.77 12.29 -17.01
N THR A 253 2.58 11.71 -16.80
CA THR A 253 1.40 12.47 -16.39
C THR A 253 1.57 13.02 -14.97
N ASP A 254 0.77 14.02 -14.60
CA ASP A 254 0.82 14.56 -13.24
C ASP A 254 0.42 13.50 -12.19
N SER A 255 -0.54 12.62 -12.49
CA SER A 255 -0.87 11.48 -11.63
C SER A 255 0.30 10.52 -11.45
N SER A 256 1.05 10.22 -12.51
CA SER A 256 2.25 9.37 -12.43
C SER A 256 3.38 10.02 -11.63
N LYS A 257 3.57 11.35 -11.74
CA LYS A 257 4.54 12.08 -10.90
C LYS A 257 4.18 11.96 -9.42
N HIS A 258 2.92 12.18 -9.07
CA HIS A 258 2.44 12.00 -7.69
C HIS A 258 2.60 10.56 -7.20
N LEU A 259 2.29 9.57 -8.07
CA LEU A 259 2.48 8.17 -7.76
C LEU A 259 3.95 7.86 -7.45
N CYS A 260 4.90 8.35 -8.25
CA CYS A 260 6.34 8.18 -7.98
C CYS A 260 6.73 8.72 -6.59
N CYS A 261 6.28 9.92 -6.22
CA CYS A 261 6.57 10.50 -4.91
C CYS A 261 5.97 9.66 -3.75
N ARG A 262 4.75 9.15 -3.92
CA ARG A 262 4.09 8.27 -2.95
C ARG A 262 4.82 6.94 -2.81
N VAL A 263 5.17 6.32 -3.94
CA VAL A 263 5.92 5.05 -3.97
C VAL A 263 7.25 5.19 -3.27
N MET A 264 8.01 6.26 -3.55
CA MET A 264 9.27 6.54 -2.84
C MET A 264 9.05 6.63 -1.33
N THR A 265 8.01 7.36 -0.89
CA THR A 265 7.69 7.51 0.53
C THR A 265 7.27 6.17 1.17
N GLY A 266 6.40 5.41 0.51
CA GLY A 266 5.92 4.12 1.00
C GLY A 266 7.04 3.09 1.10
N LEU A 267 7.93 3.03 0.10
CA LEU A 267 9.06 2.12 0.11
C LEU A 267 10.12 2.48 1.16
N VAL A 268 10.31 3.76 1.48
CA VAL A 268 11.16 4.17 2.62
C VAL A 268 10.58 3.65 3.93
N ILE A 269 9.26 3.76 4.11
CA ILE A 269 8.60 3.26 5.32
C ILE A 269 8.73 1.73 5.39
N LEU A 270 8.53 1.03 4.29
CA LEU A 270 8.73 -0.43 4.23
C LEU A 270 10.18 -0.83 4.48
N PHE A 271 11.14 -0.07 3.95
CA PHE A 271 12.56 -0.31 4.20
C PHE A 271 12.88 -0.13 5.68
N ASP A 272 12.40 0.95 6.31
CA ASP A 272 12.61 1.22 7.74
C ASP A 272 11.97 0.16 8.64
N HIS A 273 10.85 -0.42 8.20
CA HIS A 273 10.17 -1.52 8.88
C HIS A 273 10.95 -2.85 8.79
N VAL A 274 11.66 -3.10 7.67
CA VAL A 274 12.33 -4.37 7.39
C VAL A 274 13.82 -4.38 7.78
N ASP A 275 14.55 -3.29 7.56
CA ASP A 275 15.98 -3.20 7.85
C ASP A 275 16.21 -3.11 9.36
N GLN A 276 17.16 -3.91 9.87
CA GLN A 276 17.57 -3.89 11.28
C GLN A 276 18.12 -2.54 11.74
N ASN A 277 18.76 -1.79 10.83
CA ASN A 277 19.35 -0.49 11.12
C ASN A 277 18.38 0.67 10.80
N GLY A 278 17.33 0.42 10.03
CA GLY A 278 16.39 1.43 9.55
C GLY A 278 16.90 2.29 8.38
N ALA A 279 16.02 3.13 7.83
CA ALA A 279 16.29 3.96 6.66
C ALA A 279 17.09 5.24 6.97
N PHE A 280 17.18 5.64 8.25
CA PHE A 280 17.68 6.96 8.65
C PHE A 280 19.12 6.97 9.19
N VAL A 281 19.80 5.83 9.20
CA VAL A 281 21.21 5.75 9.59
C VAL A 281 22.13 6.37 8.53
N SER A 282 23.29 6.87 8.95
CA SER A 282 24.23 7.58 8.06
C SER A 282 24.74 6.73 6.90
N ASN A 283 24.74 5.40 7.05
CA ASN A 283 25.20 4.43 6.04
C ASN A 283 24.03 3.65 5.41
N SER A 284 22.82 4.22 5.41
CA SER A 284 21.69 3.57 4.74
C SER A 284 21.91 3.47 3.23
N SER A 285 21.40 2.40 2.62
CA SER A 285 21.36 2.24 1.16
C SER A 285 20.43 3.25 0.48
N ILE A 286 19.59 3.96 1.23
CA ILE A 286 18.69 5.00 0.74
C ILE A 286 19.30 6.38 0.98
N ASP A 287 19.47 7.18 -0.08
CA ASP A 287 19.78 8.60 0.08
C ASP A 287 18.53 9.40 0.48
N MET A 288 18.32 9.51 1.79
CA MET A 288 17.19 10.22 2.37
C MET A 288 17.15 11.71 2.02
N ARG A 289 18.29 12.34 1.70
CA ARG A 289 18.28 13.77 1.30
C ARG A 289 17.64 13.92 -0.07
N ASP A 290 17.97 13.03 -0.99
CA ASP A 290 17.43 13.03 -2.35
C ASP A 290 15.96 12.63 -2.40
N VAL A 291 15.58 11.62 -1.60
CA VAL A 291 14.18 11.18 -1.49
C VAL A 291 13.28 12.29 -0.95
N VAL A 292 13.78 13.12 -0.02
CA VAL A 292 13.02 14.24 0.55
C VAL A 292 13.09 15.49 -0.33
N SER A 293 14.20 15.72 -1.04
CA SER A 293 14.39 16.90 -1.89
C SER A 293 13.58 16.80 -3.19
N THR A 294 13.48 15.61 -3.79
CA THR A 294 12.83 15.42 -5.09
C THR A 294 11.35 15.85 -5.07
N PRO A 295 10.49 15.37 -4.12
CA PRO A 295 9.12 15.85 -4.02
C PRO A 295 9.03 17.34 -3.65
N LYS A 296 9.98 17.87 -2.86
CA LYS A 296 10.01 19.29 -2.50
C LYS A 296 10.25 20.18 -3.70
N SER A 297 11.21 19.82 -4.54
CA SER A 297 11.56 20.55 -5.76
C SER A 297 10.41 20.51 -6.76
N LEU A 298 9.68 19.41 -6.82
CA LEU A 298 8.54 19.23 -7.72
C LEU A 298 7.21 19.77 -7.19
N ARG A 299 7.17 20.36 -5.99
CA ARG A 299 5.91 20.93 -5.42
C ARG A 299 5.18 21.85 -6.38
N HIS A 300 5.88 22.69 -7.12
CA HIS A 300 5.28 23.63 -8.07
C HIS A 300 4.69 22.97 -9.33
N LEU A 301 5.10 21.74 -9.65
CA LEU A 301 4.57 20.92 -10.75
C LEU A 301 3.50 19.94 -10.27
N ILE A 302 3.50 19.62 -8.97
CA ILE A 302 2.63 18.65 -8.31
C ILE A 302 1.42 19.37 -7.66
N GLU A 303 1.59 20.59 -7.16
CA GLU A 303 0.50 21.45 -6.70
C GLU A 303 -0.15 22.20 -7.88
N VAL A 304 -1.13 21.57 -8.54
CA VAL A 304 -2.13 22.28 -9.35
C VAL A 304 -3.51 21.65 -9.17
N LYS A 305 -4.38 22.43 -8.50
CA LYS A 305 -5.86 22.33 -8.38
C LYS A 305 -6.47 21.21 -7.54
#